data_AF-A0A558CFZ0-F1
#
_entry.id   AF-A0A558CFZ0-F1
#
_cell.length_a   1.000
_cell.length_b   1.000
_cell.length_c   1.000
_cell.angle_alpha   90.00
_cell.angle_beta   90.00
_cell.angle_gamma   90.00
#
_symmetry.space_group_name_H-M   'P 1'
#
loop_
_entity.id
_entity.type
_entity.pdbx_description
1 polymer ?
#
loop_
_entity_poly.entity_id
_entity_poly.type
_entity_poly.pdbx_seq_one_letter_code
_entity_poly.pdbx_strand_id
1 'polypeptide(L)'
;MAELVYTRVSTDEQSTQRQTHPLAEAGLVDGADSVRLFADPATSSKIPALERAGFRELAGYARPGDRLTVSELYRLCRDLADILAVREWCRGHGLKLRVLSGALSGIVDLAATDATTTMLVNVLVSVGQFQRDLQNELTRDGLAAAWAQGARSGRRPRLAQLGARDQVRQAYREGTSIAALAREHGVSRVAIRTAVADLMPGRPEHEVPAAVDAPRPVRIEVPGKIARHLSEHDGLGEAERHALQRGREVRRGQGYSLHVTALPDVHQALLTTAAVLNTDSASPADRKAYRIYAERLNNTAPVLDHR
;
A
#
# COMPACT_ATOMS: atom_id res chain seq x y z
N MET A 1 -30.67 -18.93 19.70
CA MET A 1 -29.29 -18.65 19.25
C MET A 1 -28.96 -19.69 18.20
N ALA A 2 -28.84 -19.28 16.95
CA ALA A 2 -28.44 -20.17 15.87
C ALA A 2 -26.91 -20.20 15.74
N GLU A 3 -26.38 -21.34 15.31
CA GLU A 3 -25.00 -21.52 14.86
C GLU A 3 -24.97 -21.35 13.34
N LEU A 4 -24.45 -20.21 12.89
CA LEU A 4 -24.27 -19.87 11.48
C LEU A 4 -22.88 -20.33 11.07
N VAL A 5 -22.81 -21.37 10.27
CA VAL A 5 -21.54 -21.96 9.83
C VAL A 5 -21.22 -21.42 8.45
N TYR A 6 -20.05 -20.83 8.29
CA TYR A 6 -19.57 -20.38 6.98
C TYR A 6 -18.42 -21.24 6.50
N THR A 7 -18.52 -21.72 5.25
CA THR A 7 -17.47 -22.49 4.58
C THR A 7 -17.11 -21.90 3.22
N ARG A 8 -15.85 -22.08 2.81
CA ARG A 8 -15.41 -21.73 1.45
C ARG A 8 -15.01 -22.99 0.72
N VAL A 9 -15.88 -23.47 -0.16
CA VAL A 9 -15.65 -24.69 -0.93
C VAL A 9 -14.76 -24.36 -2.13
N SER A 10 -13.55 -24.92 -2.14
CA SER A 10 -12.67 -24.91 -3.31
C SER A 10 -13.03 -26.08 -4.22
N THR A 11 -12.63 -26.03 -5.50
CA THR A 11 -12.74 -27.18 -6.43
C THR A 11 -11.82 -28.36 -6.04
N ASP A 12 -11.02 -28.20 -5.00
CA ASP A 12 -10.13 -29.22 -4.45
C ASP A 12 -10.81 -29.98 -3.30
N GLU A 13 -11.02 -31.29 -3.49
CA GLU A 13 -11.63 -32.19 -2.50
C GLU A 13 -10.84 -32.24 -1.17
N GLN A 14 -9.51 -32.14 -1.21
CA GLN A 14 -8.70 -32.12 0.03
C GLN A 14 -8.96 -30.85 0.85
N SER A 15 -9.17 -29.71 0.18
CA SER A 15 -9.47 -28.45 0.86
C SER A 15 -10.88 -28.45 1.48
N THR A 16 -11.79 -29.24 0.95
CA THR A 16 -13.16 -29.37 1.47
C THR A 16 -13.17 -30.22 2.73
N GLN A 17 -12.54 -31.41 2.70
CA GLN A 17 -12.47 -32.31 3.86
C GLN A 17 -11.81 -31.68 5.10
N ARG A 18 -10.77 -30.85 4.92
CA ARG A 18 -10.12 -30.12 6.04
C ARG A 18 -11.06 -29.15 6.75
N GLN A 19 -12.09 -28.63 6.07
CA GLN A 19 -13.08 -27.76 6.68
C GLN A 19 -14.22 -28.56 7.31
N THR A 20 -14.66 -29.62 6.64
CA THR A 20 -15.79 -30.44 7.12
C THR A 20 -15.44 -31.21 8.38
N HIS A 21 -14.19 -31.68 8.54
CA HIS A 21 -13.83 -32.51 9.69
C HIS A 21 -13.92 -31.78 11.05
N PRO A 22 -13.33 -30.58 11.26
CA PRO A 22 -13.49 -29.85 12.52
C PRO A 22 -14.94 -29.43 12.79
N LEU A 23 -15.70 -29.11 11.73
CA LEU A 23 -17.12 -28.77 11.84
C LEU A 23 -17.95 -29.98 12.29
N ALA A 24 -17.67 -31.17 11.74
CA ALA A 24 -18.32 -32.41 12.12
C ALA A 24 -17.99 -32.82 13.56
N GLU A 25 -16.73 -32.69 13.99
CA GLU A 25 -16.34 -32.93 15.39
C GLU A 25 -17.05 -31.99 16.36
N ALA A 26 -17.32 -30.75 15.94
CA ALA A 26 -18.09 -29.79 16.71
C ALA A 26 -19.61 -29.99 16.64
N GLY A 27 -20.11 -31.00 15.91
CA GLY A 27 -21.53 -31.26 15.69
C GLY A 27 -22.23 -30.25 14.77
N LEU A 28 -21.46 -29.45 14.03
CA LEU A 28 -21.94 -28.36 13.17
C LEU A 28 -22.11 -28.84 11.72
N VAL A 29 -23.00 -29.80 11.54
CA VAL A 29 -23.30 -30.45 10.26
C VAL A 29 -24.68 -30.07 9.74
N ASP A 30 -24.91 -30.32 8.46
CA ASP A 30 -26.23 -30.10 7.85
C ASP A 30 -27.29 -30.98 8.53
N GLY A 31 -28.47 -30.42 8.79
CA GLY A 31 -29.55 -31.08 9.51
C GLY A 31 -29.43 -31.12 11.04
N ALA A 32 -28.37 -30.58 11.64
CA ALA A 32 -28.29 -30.40 13.09
C ALA A 32 -29.24 -29.27 13.56
N ASP A 33 -29.84 -29.45 14.74
CA ASP A 33 -30.78 -28.47 15.27
C ASP A 33 -30.08 -27.13 15.53
N SER A 34 -30.73 -26.02 15.15
CA SER A 34 -30.20 -24.66 15.26
C SER A 34 -28.90 -24.37 14.49
N VAL A 35 -28.47 -25.25 13.56
CA VAL A 35 -27.32 -25.02 12.68
C VAL A 35 -27.79 -24.58 11.29
N ARG A 36 -27.16 -23.53 10.75
CA ARG A 36 -27.40 -23.09 9.37
C ARG A 36 -26.08 -22.95 8.63
N LEU A 37 -25.93 -23.68 7.53
CA LEU A 37 -24.72 -23.66 6.71
C LEU A 37 -24.85 -22.61 5.59
N PHE A 38 -23.77 -21.86 5.38
CA PHE A 38 -23.59 -20.94 4.26
C PHE A 38 -22.26 -21.25 3.58
N ALA A 39 -22.24 -21.17 2.25
CA ALA A 39 -21.07 -21.54 1.48
C ALA A 39 -20.86 -20.62 0.28
N ASP A 40 -19.60 -20.32 -0.02
CA ASP A 40 -19.18 -19.69 -1.27
C ASP A 40 -18.36 -20.69 -2.10
N PRO A 41 -18.92 -21.27 -3.18
CA PRO A 41 -18.19 -22.18 -4.07
C PRO A 41 -17.23 -21.41 -4.98
N ALA A 42 -16.01 -21.94 -5.14
CA ALA A 42 -14.98 -21.49 -6.09
C ALA A 42 -14.69 -19.97 -6.08
N THR A 43 -14.93 -19.30 -4.95
CA THR A 43 -14.76 -17.85 -4.85
C THR A 43 -13.28 -17.50 -4.63
N SER A 44 -12.76 -16.62 -5.50
CA SER A 44 -11.40 -16.13 -5.42
C SER A 44 -11.11 -15.58 -4.03
N SER A 45 -9.98 -15.97 -3.44
CA SER A 45 -9.47 -15.41 -2.18
C SER A 45 -9.24 -13.90 -2.24
N LYS A 46 -9.37 -13.26 -3.42
CA LYS A 46 -9.25 -11.82 -3.59
C LYS A 46 -10.52 -11.06 -3.20
N ILE A 47 -11.68 -11.70 -3.12
CA ILE A 47 -12.94 -11.02 -2.77
C ILE A 47 -13.06 -10.96 -1.23
N PRO A 48 -13.19 -9.76 -0.62
CA PRO A 48 -13.42 -9.60 0.82
C PRO A 48 -14.61 -10.43 1.29
N ALA A 49 -14.55 -10.97 2.51
CA ALA A 49 -15.56 -11.88 3.04
C ALA A 49 -16.98 -11.30 2.95
N LEU A 50 -17.15 -10.04 3.38
CA LEU A 50 -18.45 -9.34 3.43
C LEU A 50 -19.09 -9.10 2.04
N GLU A 51 -18.30 -9.15 0.96
CA GLU A 51 -18.79 -8.90 -0.41
C GLU A 51 -19.29 -10.19 -1.10
N ARG A 52 -18.96 -11.36 -0.54
CA ARG A 52 -19.27 -12.65 -1.15
C ARG A 52 -20.76 -12.96 -1.07
N ALA A 53 -21.26 -13.74 -2.03
CA ALA A 53 -22.69 -14.03 -2.14
C ALA A 53 -23.20 -14.85 -0.94
N GLY A 54 -22.47 -15.90 -0.57
CA GLY A 54 -22.81 -16.74 0.58
C GLY A 54 -22.73 -15.98 1.91
N PHE A 55 -21.76 -15.07 2.06
CA PHE A 55 -21.72 -14.20 3.24
C PHE A 55 -22.90 -13.21 3.28
N ARG A 56 -23.29 -12.63 2.15
CA ARG A 56 -24.46 -11.74 2.09
C ARG A 56 -25.76 -12.47 2.43
N GLU A 57 -25.89 -13.74 2.04
CA GLU A 57 -27.00 -14.59 2.46
C GLU A 57 -26.99 -14.82 3.97
N LEU A 58 -25.82 -15.16 4.54
CA LEU A 58 -25.63 -15.28 5.99
C LEU A 58 -26.03 -14.00 6.72
N ALA A 59 -25.57 -12.86 6.22
CA ALA A 59 -25.87 -11.54 6.79
C ALA A 59 -27.37 -11.22 6.76
N GLY A 60 -28.09 -11.66 5.73
CA GLY A 60 -29.55 -11.51 5.65
C GLY A 60 -30.33 -12.40 6.61
N TYR A 61 -29.76 -13.53 7.02
CA TYR A 61 -30.37 -14.47 7.97
C TYR A 61 -30.03 -14.14 9.43
N ALA A 62 -28.82 -13.63 9.67
CA ALA A 62 -28.24 -13.42 10.99
C ALA A 62 -29.09 -12.54 11.91
N ARG A 63 -29.19 -12.94 13.18
CA ARG A 63 -29.88 -12.18 14.23
C ARG A 63 -28.92 -11.86 15.39
N PRO A 64 -29.17 -10.77 16.14
CA PRO A 64 -28.42 -10.50 17.36
C PRO A 64 -28.45 -11.69 18.31
N GLY A 65 -27.29 -12.06 18.86
CA GLY A 65 -27.11 -13.20 19.74
C GLY A 65 -26.75 -14.50 19.03
N ASP A 66 -26.82 -14.57 17.69
CA ASP A 66 -26.33 -15.72 16.92
C ASP A 66 -24.80 -15.82 16.94
N ARG A 67 -24.27 -16.98 16.58
CA ARG A 67 -22.83 -17.24 16.49
C ARG A 67 -22.44 -17.57 15.06
N LEU A 68 -21.50 -16.80 14.52
CA LEU A 68 -20.79 -17.13 13.29
C LEU A 68 -19.62 -18.05 13.61
N THR A 69 -19.69 -19.30 13.15
CA THR A 69 -18.64 -20.30 13.34
C THR A 69 -17.96 -20.64 12.01
N VAL A 70 -16.62 -20.67 12.02
CA VAL A 70 -15.81 -21.09 10.87
C VAL A 70 -14.76 -22.11 11.29
N SER A 71 -14.39 -23.01 10.39
CA SER A 71 -13.36 -24.02 10.69
C SER A 71 -12.01 -23.36 10.94
N GLU A 72 -11.59 -22.45 10.07
CA GLU A 72 -10.34 -21.70 10.15
C GLU A 72 -10.57 -20.25 9.67
N LEU A 73 -9.95 -19.28 10.34
CA LEU A 73 -10.18 -17.86 10.04
C LEU A 73 -9.72 -17.47 8.62
N TYR A 74 -8.62 -18.05 8.13
CA TYR A 74 -8.09 -17.80 6.78
C TYR A 74 -8.93 -18.44 5.65
N ARG A 75 -9.97 -19.21 5.98
CA ARG A 75 -10.95 -19.72 5.01
C ARG A 75 -12.07 -18.72 4.76
N LEU A 76 -12.41 -17.95 5.79
CA LEU A 76 -13.31 -16.81 5.69
C LEU A 76 -12.58 -15.59 5.13
N CYS A 77 -11.48 -15.20 5.77
CA CYS A 77 -10.81 -13.92 5.54
C CYS A 77 -9.51 -14.08 4.74
N ARG A 78 -9.23 -13.14 3.82
CA ARG A 78 -8.04 -13.20 2.96
C ARG A 78 -6.78 -12.60 3.58
N ASP A 79 -6.95 -11.60 4.43
CA ASP A 79 -5.89 -10.82 5.05
C ASP A 79 -6.37 -10.26 6.39
N LEU A 80 -5.46 -9.61 7.12
CA LEU A 80 -5.76 -9.01 8.41
C LEU A 80 -6.86 -7.94 8.35
N ALA A 81 -6.93 -7.15 7.27
CA ALA A 81 -7.94 -6.12 7.14
C ALA A 81 -9.34 -6.74 6.97
N ASP A 82 -9.44 -7.83 6.22
CA ASP A 82 -10.66 -8.62 6.05
C ASP A 82 -11.11 -9.27 7.38
N ILE A 83 -10.16 -9.77 8.19
CA ILE A 83 -10.42 -10.25 9.56
C ILE A 83 -11.04 -9.16 10.42
N LEU A 84 -10.45 -7.97 10.42
CA LEU A 84 -10.94 -6.85 11.20
C LEU A 84 -12.32 -6.38 10.73
N ALA A 85 -12.56 -6.36 9.43
CA ALA A 85 -13.85 -5.99 8.85
C ALA A 85 -14.95 -6.98 9.27
N VAL A 86 -14.68 -8.28 9.21
CA VAL A 86 -15.62 -9.32 9.68
C VAL A 86 -15.88 -9.20 11.17
N ARG A 87 -14.82 -9.01 11.98
CA ARG A 87 -14.95 -8.83 13.43
C ARG A 87 -15.85 -7.64 13.77
N GLU A 88 -15.62 -6.51 13.12
CA GLU A 88 -16.39 -5.29 13.33
C GLU A 88 -17.84 -5.45 12.86
N TRP A 89 -18.05 -6.16 11.74
CA TRP A 89 -19.39 -6.50 11.28
C TRP A 89 -20.12 -7.37 12.31
N CYS A 90 -19.52 -8.44 12.82
CA CYS A 90 -20.11 -9.28 13.86
C CYS A 90 -20.47 -8.45 15.10
N ARG A 91 -19.55 -7.60 15.56
CA ARG A 91 -19.74 -6.70 16.70
C ARG A 91 -20.93 -5.76 16.49
N GLY A 92 -21.02 -5.13 15.31
CA GLY A 92 -22.09 -4.20 14.96
C GLY A 92 -23.47 -4.86 14.89
N HIS A 93 -23.53 -6.16 14.59
CA HIS A 93 -24.77 -6.92 14.48
C HIS A 93 -25.10 -7.74 15.74
N GLY A 94 -24.25 -7.68 16.78
CA GLY A 94 -24.42 -8.44 18.01
C GLY A 94 -24.19 -9.95 17.85
N LEU A 95 -23.37 -10.34 16.88
CA LEU A 95 -22.98 -11.73 16.65
C LEU A 95 -21.67 -12.06 17.36
N LYS A 96 -21.55 -13.32 17.78
CA LYS A 96 -20.29 -13.90 18.27
C LYS A 96 -19.50 -14.47 17.10
N LEU A 97 -18.17 -14.38 17.13
CA LEU A 97 -17.29 -14.96 16.11
C LEU A 97 -16.46 -16.09 16.71
N ARG A 98 -16.66 -17.33 16.23
CA ARG A 98 -15.95 -18.52 16.69
C ARG A 98 -15.12 -19.14 15.58
N VAL A 99 -13.89 -19.52 15.91
CA VAL A 99 -12.98 -20.24 15.02
C VAL A 99 -12.66 -21.59 15.67
N LEU A 100 -12.74 -22.68 14.91
CA LEU A 100 -12.54 -24.03 15.49
C LEU A 100 -11.08 -24.50 15.46
N SER A 101 -10.27 -24.01 14.52
CA SER A 101 -8.89 -24.46 14.32
C SER A 101 -7.93 -23.29 14.05
N GLY A 102 -6.65 -23.54 14.35
CA GLY A 102 -5.56 -22.58 14.21
C GLY A 102 -5.28 -21.76 15.47
N ALA A 103 -4.40 -20.76 15.35
CA ALA A 103 -3.87 -20.01 16.50
C ALA A 103 -4.91 -19.24 17.33
N LEU A 104 -6.14 -19.08 16.81
CA LEU A 104 -7.22 -18.32 17.44
C LEU A 104 -8.36 -19.20 17.93
N SER A 105 -8.25 -20.53 17.84
CA SER A 105 -9.32 -21.45 18.24
C SER A 105 -9.58 -21.47 19.75
N GLY A 106 -8.59 -21.07 20.56
CA GLY A 106 -8.75 -20.93 22.01
C GLY A 106 -9.60 -19.75 22.45
N ILE A 107 -10.01 -18.86 21.53
CA ILE A 107 -10.83 -17.69 21.82
C ILE A 107 -12.30 -18.06 21.60
N VAL A 108 -13.10 -17.97 22.66
CA VAL A 108 -14.53 -18.34 22.64
C VAL A 108 -15.35 -17.40 21.74
N ASP A 109 -15.01 -16.11 21.76
CA ASP A 109 -15.65 -15.09 20.93
C ASP A 109 -14.64 -14.02 20.50
N LEU A 110 -14.22 -14.07 19.24
CA LEU A 110 -13.29 -13.11 18.64
C LEU A 110 -13.91 -11.72 18.44
N ALA A 111 -15.25 -11.61 18.43
CA ALA A 111 -15.96 -10.33 18.36
C ALA A 111 -16.12 -9.66 19.73
N ALA A 112 -15.77 -10.37 20.81
CA ALA A 112 -15.85 -9.84 22.17
C ALA A 112 -14.96 -8.61 22.37
N THR A 113 -15.41 -7.76 23.30
CA THR A 113 -14.75 -6.51 23.68
C THR A 113 -14.09 -6.59 25.04
N ASP A 114 -13.89 -7.80 25.59
CA ASP A 114 -13.12 -7.98 26.81
C ASP A 114 -11.65 -7.62 26.59
N ALA A 115 -10.96 -7.29 27.67
CA ALA A 115 -9.58 -6.80 27.61
C ALA A 115 -8.64 -7.82 26.97
N THR A 116 -8.83 -9.11 27.26
CA THR A 116 -7.98 -10.20 26.75
C THR A 116 -8.14 -10.37 25.24
N THR A 117 -9.38 -10.51 24.76
CA THR A 117 -9.65 -10.64 23.32
C THR A 117 -9.19 -9.40 22.56
N THR A 118 -9.45 -8.20 23.10
CA THR A 118 -9.03 -6.95 22.49
C THR A 118 -7.51 -6.84 22.40
N MET A 119 -6.77 -7.20 23.46
CA MET A 119 -5.31 -7.24 23.45
C MET A 119 -4.77 -8.20 22.40
N LEU A 120 -5.27 -9.45 22.37
CA LEU A 120 -4.83 -10.47 21.41
C LEU A 120 -5.05 -10.04 19.97
N VAL A 121 -6.24 -9.51 19.66
CA VAL A 121 -6.55 -8.95 18.34
C VAL A 121 -5.58 -7.82 17.99
N ASN A 122 -5.35 -6.87 18.91
CA ASN A 122 -4.43 -5.75 18.66
C ASN A 122 -2.98 -6.21 18.42
N VAL A 123 -2.51 -7.24 19.13
CA VAL A 123 -1.18 -7.82 18.89
C VAL A 123 -1.10 -8.43 17.49
N LEU A 124 -2.11 -9.21 17.08
CA LEU A 124 -2.15 -9.79 15.73
C LEU A 124 -2.19 -8.72 14.65
N VAL A 125 -2.95 -7.64 14.90
CA VAL A 125 -3.01 -6.49 14.00
C VAL A 125 -1.64 -5.85 13.85
N SER A 126 -0.94 -5.66 14.96
CA SER A 126 0.39 -5.06 15.00
C SER A 126 1.41 -5.93 14.26
N VAL A 127 1.38 -7.26 14.47
CA VAL A 127 2.26 -8.20 13.77
C VAL A 127 1.99 -8.20 12.27
N GLY A 128 0.73 -8.22 11.84
CA GLY A 128 0.39 -8.17 10.41
C GLY A 128 0.70 -6.83 9.76
N GLN A 129 0.70 -5.73 10.51
CA GLN A 129 1.20 -4.44 10.02
C GLN A 129 2.73 -4.46 9.86
N PHE A 130 3.44 -4.95 10.88
CA PHE A 130 4.90 -5.10 10.85
C PHE A 130 5.37 -5.94 9.66
N GLN A 131 4.76 -7.11 9.41
CA GLN A 131 5.11 -7.97 8.28
C GLN A 131 4.89 -7.28 6.93
N ARG A 132 3.80 -6.50 6.77
CA ARG A 132 3.53 -5.74 5.54
C ARG A 132 4.56 -4.65 5.32
N ASP A 133 4.93 -3.93 6.38
CA ASP A 133 5.92 -2.86 6.30
C ASP A 133 7.30 -3.42 5.94
N LEU A 134 7.71 -4.52 6.58
CA LEU A 134 8.95 -5.24 6.26
C LEU A 134 8.97 -5.76 4.82
N GLN A 135 7.88 -6.37 4.34
CA GLN A 135 7.79 -6.84 2.96
C GLN A 135 7.93 -5.69 1.95
N ASN A 136 7.33 -4.54 2.26
CA ASN A 136 7.44 -3.35 1.41
C ASN A 136 8.86 -2.77 1.43
N GLU A 137 9.53 -2.75 2.57
CA GLU A 137 10.93 -2.34 2.72
C GLU A 137 11.85 -3.20 1.86
N LEU A 138 11.81 -4.53 2.07
CA LEU A 138 12.60 -5.48 1.29
C LEU A 138 12.32 -5.40 -0.23
N THR A 139 11.08 -5.14 -0.61
CA THR A 139 10.71 -4.95 -2.02
C THR A 139 11.34 -3.69 -2.60
N ARG A 140 11.37 -2.58 -1.84
CA ARG A 140 12.02 -1.33 -2.28
C ARG A 140 13.52 -1.52 -2.41
N ASP A 141 14.15 -2.18 -1.45
CA ASP A 141 15.58 -2.47 -1.49
C ASP A 141 15.95 -3.35 -2.68
N GLY A 142 15.17 -4.40 -2.93
CA GLY A 142 15.33 -5.25 -4.09
C GLY A 142 15.15 -4.51 -5.42
N LEU A 143 14.16 -3.60 -5.51
CA LEU A 143 13.96 -2.76 -6.68
C LEU A 143 15.11 -1.77 -6.89
N ALA A 144 15.60 -1.14 -5.81
CA ALA A 144 16.73 -0.22 -5.87
C ALA A 144 18.00 -0.93 -6.36
N ALA A 145 18.29 -2.11 -5.82
CA ALA A 145 19.41 -2.94 -6.28
C ALA A 145 19.26 -3.35 -7.76
N ALA A 146 18.05 -3.76 -8.17
CA ALA A 146 17.78 -4.10 -9.57
C ALA A 146 17.95 -2.91 -10.51
N TRP A 147 17.48 -1.72 -10.13
CA TRP A 147 17.66 -0.49 -10.92
C TRP A 147 19.12 -0.06 -11.00
N ALA A 148 19.89 -0.20 -9.93
CA ALA A 148 21.34 0.03 -9.95
C ALA A 148 22.06 -0.91 -10.94
N GLN A 149 21.55 -2.13 -11.12
CA GLN A 149 22.03 -3.10 -12.11
C GLN A 149 21.43 -2.88 -13.51
N GLY A 150 20.67 -1.80 -13.74
CA GLY A 150 20.11 -1.44 -15.05
C GLY A 150 18.79 -2.14 -15.40
N ALA A 151 18.15 -2.84 -14.45
CA ALA A 151 16.81 -3.38 -14.66
C ALA A 151 15.81 -2.24 -14.89
N ARG A 152 14.83 -2.47 -15.76
CA ARG A 152 13.77 -1.50 -16.07
C ARG A 152 12.42 -2.03 -15.63
N SER A 153 11.65 -1.21 -14.93
CA SER A 153 10.28 -1.53 -14.53
C SER A 153 9.30 -1.32 -15.70
N GLY A 154 8.16 -2.02 -15.63
CA GLY A 154 7.04 -1.86 -16.57
C GLY A 154 7.02 -2.86 -17.74
N ARG A 155 5.96 -2.78 -18.55
CA ARG A 155 5.76 -3.65 -19.72
C ARG A 155 6.84 -3.38 -20.76
N ARG A 156 7.52 -4.44 -21.22
CA ARG A 156 8.49 -4.33 -22.33
C ARG A 156 7.81 -3.67 -23.55
N PRO A 157 8.47 -2.69 -24.21
CA PRO A 157 7.91 -2.02 -25.38
C PRO A 157 7.53 -3.05 -26.46
N ARG A 158 6.35 -2.89 -27.08
CA ARG A 158 5.80 -3.86 -28.05
C ARG A 158 6.73 -4.10 -29.25
N LEU A 159 7.42 -3.06 -29.72
CA LEU A 159 8.41 -3.17 -30.80
C LEU A 159 9.67 -3.93 -30.40
N ALA A 160 10.06 -3.88 -29.11
CA ALA A 160 11.15 -4.69 -28.59
C ALA A 160 10.74 -6.16 -28.45
N GLN A 161 9.46 -6.43 -28.15
CA GLN A 161 8.91 -7.79 -28.15
C GLN A 161 8.86 -8.40 -29.56
N LEU A 162 8.59 -7.59 -30.58
CA LEU A 162 8.57 -8.00 -31.98
C LEU A 162 9.97 -8.11 -32.62
N GLY A 163 11.03 -7.71 -31.92
CA GLY A 163 12.39 -7.62 -32.49
C GLY A 163 12.55 -6.57 -33.60
N ALA A 164 11.53 -5.76 -33.88
CA ALA A 164 11.47 -4.85 -35.02
C ALA A 164 12.02 -3.44 -34.72
N ARG A 165 12.59 -3.21 -33.52
CA ARG A 165 12.99 -1.87 -33.09
C ARG A 165 14.04 -1.26 -34.02
N ASP A 166 15.06 -2.03 -34.41
CA ASP A 166 16.16 -1.50 -35.22
C ASP A 166 15.74 -1.30 -36.68
N GLN A 167 14.90 -2.20 -37.21
CA GLN A 167 14.28 -2.06 -38.54
C GLN A 167 13.42 -0.79 -38.62
N VAL A 168 12.55 -0.55 -37.64
CA VAL A 168 11.73 0.67 -37.55
C VAL A 168 12.59 1.93 -37.50
N ARG A 169 13.68 1.91 -36.72
CA ARG A 169 14.60 3.06 -36.62
C ARG A 169 15.33 3.32 -37.92
N GLN A 170 15.74 2.27 -38.63
CA GLN A 170 16.41 2.38 -39.92
C GLN A 170 15.47 2.92 -41.00
N ALA A 171 14.29 2.31 -41.15
CA ALA A 171 13.28 2.74 -42.11
C ALA A 171 12.80 4.18 -41.86
N TYR A 172 12.75 4.61 -40.59
CA TYR A 172 12.47 6.00 -40.23
C TYR A 172 13.56 6.97 -40.71
N ARG A 173 14.85 6.62 -40.57
CA ARG A 173 15.98 7.42 -41.10
C ARG A 173 15.97 7.52 -42.62
N GLU A 174 15.48 6.48 -43.29
CA GLU A 174 15.28 6.42 -44.74
C GLU A 174 14.06 7.25 -45.21
N GLY A 175 13.32 7.88 -44.28
CA GLY A 175 12.22 8.79 -44.57
C GLY A 175 10.83 8.18 -44.48
N THR A 176 10.71 6.92 -44.03
CA THR A 176 9.40 6.26 -43.89
C THR A 176 8.57 6.92 -42.78
N SER A 177 7.31 7.27 -43.10
CA SER A 177 6.44 7.95 -42.14
C SER A 177 6.06 7.05 -40.94
N ILE A 178 5.89 7.68 -39.78
CA ILE A 178 5.42 7.04 -38.53
C ILE A 178 4.11 6.25 -38.75
N ALA A 179 3.22 6.78 -39.58
CA ALA A 179 1.92 6.17 -39.86
C ALA A 179 2.03 4.94 -40.78
N ALA A 180 3.04 4.87 -41.64
CA ALA A 180 3.33 3.68 -42.43
C ALA A 180 3.93 2.57 -41.55
N LEU A 181 4.97 2.90 -40.76
CA LEU A 181 5.62 1.97 -39.84
C LEU A 181 4.64 1.38 -38.79
N ALA A 182 3.70 2.20 -38.30
CA ALA A 182 2.69 1.72 -37.36
C ALA A 182 1.77 0.65 -37.98
N ARG A 183 1.40 0.82 -39.26
CA ARG A 183 0.55 -0.14 -39.98
C ARG A 183 1.31 -1.41 -40.33
N GLU A 184 2.53 -1.27 -40.83
CA GLU A 184 3.41 -2.38 -41.20
C GLU A 184 3.67 -3.33 -40.03
N HIS A 185 3.96 -2.79 -38.85
CA HIS A 185 4.27 -3.60 -37.67
C HIS A 185 3.06 -3.88 -36.76
N GLY A 186 1.85 -3.45 -37.14
CA GLY A 186 0.63 -3.67 -36.35
C GLY A 186 0.68 -3.08 -34.93
N VAL A 187 1.35 -1.94 -34.77
CA VAL A 187 1.52 -1.25 -33.47
C VAL A 187 0.89 0.15 -33.49
N SER A 188 0.66 0.73 -32.31
CA SER A 188 0.17 2.11 -32.24
C SER A 188 1.24 3.10 -32.73
N ARG A 189 0.80 4.25 -33.26
CA ARG A 189 1.70 5.36 -33.63
C ARG A 189 2.56 5.81 -32.44
N VAL A 190 2.01 5.73 -31.22
CA VAL A 190 2.74 6.02 -29.97
C VAL A 190 3.93 5.09 -29.79
N ALA A 191 3.78 3.79 -30.05
CA ALA A 191 4.88 2.83 -29.94
C ALA A 191 6.02 3.15 -30.92
N ILE A 192 5.69 3.52 -32.16
CA ILE A 192 6.69 3.96 -33.15
C ILE A 192 7.36 5.26 -32.67
N ARG A 193 6.58 6.27 -32.24
CA ARG A 193 7.11 7.54 -31.71
C ARG A 193 8.05 7.32 -30.53
N THR A 194 7.74 6.40 -29.61
CA THR A 194 8.63 6.05 -28.50
C THR A 194 9.92 5.37 -28.98
N ALA A 195 9.87 4.56 -30.03
CA ALA A 195 11.05 3.85 -30.56
C ALA A 195 12.00 4.75 -31.36
N VAL A 196 11.49 5.81 -31.99
CA VAL A 196 12.27 6.78 -32.79
C VAL A 196 12.34 8.16 -32.13
N ALA A 197 12.02 8.25 -30.82
CA ALA A 197 11.88 9.51 -30.09
C ALA A 197 13.13 10.40 -30.12
N ASP A 198 14.30 9.79 -30.23
CA ASP A 198 15.63 10.39 -30.35
C ASP A 198 15.99 10.80 -31.79
N LEU A 199 15.23 10.37 -32.80
CA LEU A 199 15.49 10.63 -34.22
C LEU A 199 14.56 11.71 -34.82
N MET A 200 13.59 12.23 -34.06
CA MET A 200 12.61 13.19 -34.57
C MET A 200 13.15 14.63 -34.63
N PRO A 201 13.06 15.34 -35.77
CA PRO A 201 13.45 16.75 -35.87
C PRO A 201 12.40 17.66 -35.20
N GLY A 202 12.86 18.71 -34.49
CA GLY A 202 11.96 19.72 -33.93
C GLY A 202 11.25 19.32 -32.64
N ARG A 203 11.75 18.33 -31.89
CA ARG A 203 11.57 18.42 -30.44
C ARG A 203 12.28 19.74 -30.06
N PRO A 204 11.70 20.67 -29.27
CA PRO A 204 12.59 21.45 -28.42
C PRO A 204 13.46 20.38 -27.79
N GLU A 205 14.77 20.54 -27.81
CA GLU A 205 15.60 19.70 -26.99
C GLU A 205 14.82 19.60 -25.67
N HIS A 206 14.39 18.40 -25.29
CA HIS A 206 14.64 18.12 -23.91
C HIS A 206 16.15 18.19 -23.93
N GLU A 207 16.68 19.40 -23.68
CA GLU A 207 17.81 19.54 -22.80
C GLU A 207 17.46 18.52 -21.72
N VAL A 208 18.03 17.32 -21.87
CA VAL A 208 18.66 16.72 -20.72
C VAL A 208 19.49 17.89 -20.25
N PRO A 209 19.08 18.59 -19.18
CA PRO A 209 19.79 19.79 -18.79
C PRO A 209 21.23 19.36 -18.72
N ALA A 210 22.08 19.99 -19.52
CA ALA A 210 23.51 19.91 -19.38
C ALA A 210 23.82 20.63 -18.06
N ALA A 211 23.47 19.93 -16.98
CA ALA A 211 23.63 20.23 -15.59
C ALA A 211 23.31 18.91 -14.87
N VAL A 212 24.25 17.97 -14.96
CA VAL A 212 24.35 16.81 -14.07
C VAL A 212 24.71 17.26 -12.64
N ASP A 213 24.58 18.56 -12.33
CA ASP A 213 25.01 19.16 -11.07
C ASP A 213 24.13 20.34 -10.58
N ALA A 214 23.03 20.68 -11.27
CA ALA A 214 22.11 21.70 -10.75
C ALA A 214 21.09 21.05 -9.80
N PRO A 215 21.02 21.45 -8.52
CA PRO A 215 20.05 20.89 -7.59
C PRO A 215 18.63 21.11 -8.13
N ARG A 216 17.83 20.05 -8.17
CA ARG A 216 16.42 20.12 -8.61
C ARG A 216 15.52 20.28 -7.40
N PRO A 217 14.41 21.05 -7.51
CA PRO A 217 13.44 21.15 -6.43
C PRO A 217 12.87 19.78 -6.09
N VAL A 218 12.93 19.42 -4.81
CA VAL A 218 12.36 18.20 -4.24
C VAL A 218 11.14 18.55 -3.41
N ARG A 219 10.17 17.64 -3.35
CA ARG A 219 8.98 17.82 -2.53
C ARG A 219 9.11 17.00 -1.25
N ILE A 220 9.13 17.66 -0.10
CA ILE A 220 9.26 17.03 1.21
C ILE A 220 8.06 17.41 2.09
N GLU A 221 7.58 16.43 2.85
CA GLU A 221 6.55 16.64 3.87
C GLU A 221 7.22 17.15 5.16
N VAL A 222 6.99 18.40 5.52
CA VAL A 222 7.48 19.03 6.75
C VAL A 222 6.45 18.79 7.87
N PRO A 223 6.83 18.19 9.02
CA PRO A 223 5.91 18.02 10.15
C PRO A 223 5.38 19.36 10.67
N GLY A 224 4.10 19.44 11.04
CA GLY A 224 3.46 20.71 11.42
C GLY A 224 4.10 21.42 12.63
N LYS A 225 4.78 20.69 13.52
CA LYS A 225 5.58 21.31 14.60
C LYS A 225 6.78 22.08 14.06
N ILE A 226 7.48 21.50 13.08
CA ILE A 226 8.60 22.14 12.39
C ILE A 226 8.09 23.32 11.56
N ALA A 227 7.02 23.12 10.78
CA ALA A 227 6.44 24.17 9.95
C ALA A 227 5.99 25.38 10.78
N ARG A 228 5.34 25.16 11.93
CA ARG A 228 4.92 26.22 12.86
C ARG A 228 6.12 27.02 13.40
N HIS A 229 7.12 26.32 13.92
CA HIS A 229 8.32 26.97 14.45
C HIS A 229 9.02 27.82 13.37
N LEU A 230 9.13 27.30 12.15
CA LEU A 230 9.73 28.03 11.03
C LEU A 230 8.89 29.22 10.59
N SER A 231 7.55 29.13 10.62
CA SER A 231 6.67 30.27 10.28
C SER A 231 6.73 31.41 11.31
N GLU A 232 7.12 31.12 12.54
CA GLU A 232 7.27 32.08 13.64
C GLU A 232 8.70 32.63 13.76
N HIS A 233 9.65 32.15 12.93
CA HIS A 233 11.06 32.49 13.01
C HIS A 233 11.44 33.60 12.00
N ASP A 234 11.80 34.78 12.49
CA ASP A 234 12.07 35.97 11.65
C ASP A 234 13.39 35.88 10.85
N GLY A 235 14.31 35.00 11.25
CA GLY A 235 15.63 34.84 10.61
C GLY A 235 15.68 34.03 9.32
N LEU A 236 14.54 33.73 8.68
CA LEU A 236 14.52 32.96 7.43
C LEU A 236 14.88 33.80 6.21
N GLY A 237 15.65 33.24 5.30
CA GLY A 237 15.90 33.86 3.99
C GLY A 237 14.63 33.95 3.14
N GLU A 238 14.73 34.65 2.01
CA GLU A 238 13.58 34.89 1.11
C GLU A 238 13.11 33.60 0.44
N ALA A 239 14.04 32.72 0.07
CA ALA A 239 13.74 31.44 -0.57
C ALA A 239 13.02 30.47 0.38
N GLU A 240 13.44 30.41 1.65
CA GLU A 240 12.82 29.62 2.72
C GLU A 240 11.38 30.09 2.98
N ARG A 241 11.20 31.40 3.14
CA ARG A 241 9.87 31.99 3.38
C ARG A 241 8.93 31.72 2.21
N HIS A 242 9.40 31.92 0.98
CA HIS A 242 8.62 31.66 -0.23
C HIS A 242 8.25 30.17 -0.34
N ALA A 243 9.16 29.26 -0.02
CA ALA A 243 8.90 27.82 -0.03
C ALA A 243 7.83 27.41 1.00
N LEU A 244 7.88 27.97 2.20
CA LEU A 244 6.88 27.71 3.24
C LEU A 244 5.50 28.27 2.86
N GLN A 245 5.44 29.50 2.32
CA GLN A 245 4.17 30.14 1.91
C GLN A 245 3.48 29.41 0.74
N ARG A 246 4.27 28.88 -0.21
CA ARG A 246 3.76 28.05 -1.32
C ARG A 246 3.40 26.63 -0.88
N GLY A 247 3.77 26.23 0.34
CA GLY A 247 3.57 24.89 0.86
C GLY A 247 2.08 24.53 0.97
N ARG A 248 1.73 23.29 0.63
CA ARG A 248 0.35 22.80 0.75
C ARG A 248 0.15 22.06 2.07
N GLU A 249 -0.72 22.58 2.92
CA GLU A 249 -1.13 21.91 4.16
C GLU A 249 -1.91 20.62 3.87
N VAL A 250 -1.58 19.56 4.62
CA VAL A 250 -2.32 18.29 4.62
C VAL A 250 -2.61 17.89 6.07
N ARG A 251 -3.89 17.69 6.38
CA ARG A 251 -4.34 17.33 7.73
C ARG A 251 -4.42 15.82 7.91
N ARG A 252 -3.94 15.34 9.06
CA ARG A 252 -4.04 13.93 9.49
C ARG A 252 -4.40 13.89 10.97
N GLY A 253 -5.67 13.59 11.28
CA GLY A 253 -6.17 13.60 12.66
C GLY A 253 -6.11 15.00 13.28
N GLN A 254 -5.60 15.11 14.51
CA GLN A 254 -5.42 16.38 15.24
C GLN A 254 -4.16 17.17 14.80
N GLY A 255 -3.38 16.66 13.85
CA GLY A 255 -2.14 17.28 13.36
C GLY A 255 -2.19 17.65 11.88
N TYR A 256 -1.20 18.43 11.44
CA TYR A 256 -1.00 18.76 10.03
C TYR A 256 0.47 18.56 9.63
N SER A 257 0.70 18.42 8.34
CA SER A 257 1.99 18.49 7.69
C SER A 257 1.95 19.48 6.52
N LEU A 258 3.09 20.05 6.16
CA LEU A 258 3.21 20.99 5.07
C LEU A 258 4.03 20.36 3.95
N HIS A 259 3.45 20.18 2.77
CA HIS A 259 4.19 19.76 1.59
C HIS A 259 4.93 20.95 0.99
N VAL A 260 6.24 21.00 1.18
CA VAL A 260 7.12 22.06 0.67
C VAL A 260 7.89 21.53 -0.53
N THR A 261 7.90 22.28 -1.63
CA THR A 261 8.68 21.95 -2.83
C THR A 261 9.74 23.02 -3.03
N ALA A 262 11.01 22.68 -2.77
CA ALA A 262 12.13 23.62 -2.83
C ALA A 262 13.44 22.89 -3.17
N LEU A 263 14.51 23.65 -3.43
CA LEU A 263 15.84 23.08 -3.62
C LEU A 263 16.32 22.36 -2.34
N PRO A 264 17.14 21.29 -2.44
CA PRO A 264 17.70 20.60 -1.28
C PRO A 264 18.39 21.54 -0.28
N ASP A 265 19.12 22.55 -0.75
CA ASP A 265 19.79 23.53 0.12
C ASP A 265 18.80 24.38 0.92
N VAL A 266 17.66 24.72 0.34
CA VAL A 266 16.57 25.43 1.04
C VAL A 266 15.99 24.52 2.12
N HIS A 267 15.81 23.23 1.84
CA HIS A 267 15.38 22.27 2.86
C HIS A 267 16.41 22.10 3.98
N GLN A 268 17.70 22.09 3.65
CA GLN A 268 18.79 22.01 4.61
C GLN A 268 18.87 23.26 5.50
N ALA A 269 18.64 24.44 4.92
CA ALA A 269 18.56 25.71 5.66
C ALA A 269 17.37 25.69 6.64
N LEU A 270 16.18 25.30 6.17
CA LEU A 270 15.00 25.13 7.03
C LEU A 270 15.24 24.12 8.17
N LEU A 271 15.93 23.00 7.89
CA LEU A 271 16.27 22.01 8.92
C LEU A 271 17.25 22.59 9.94
N THR A 272 18.26 23.34 9.47
CA THR A 272 19.25 24.00 10.34
C THR A 272 18.60 25.02 11.27
N THR A 273 17.69 25.86 10.75
CA THR A 273 16.92 26.79 11.59
C THR A 273 16.08 26.06 12.64
N ALA A 274 15.54 24.89 12.31
CA ALA A 274 14.77 24.07 13.24
C ALA A 274 15.61 23.27 14.25
N ALA A 275 16.94 23.35 14.24
CA ALA A 275 17.84 22.55 15.09
C ALA A 275 17.61 22.74 16.60
N VAL A 276 17.08 23.90 17.02
CA VAL A 276 16.69 24.18 18.41
C VAL A 276 15.63 23.20 18.91
N LEU A 277 14.82 22.62 18.01
CA LEU A 277 13.83 21.61 18.35
C LEU A 277 14.42 20.21 18.60
N ASN A 278 15.74 20.04 18.39
CA ASN A 278 16.45 18.79 18.61
C ASN A 278 17.35 18.80 19.88
N THR A 279 17.30 19.86 20.70
CA THR A 279 18.11 19.96 21.93
C THR A 279 17.50 19.16 23.09
N ASP A 280 18.29 18.90 24.13
CA ASP A 280 17.81 18.21 25.33
C ASP A 280 16.74 19.00 26.11
N SER A 281 16.70 20.32 25.91
CA SER A 281 15.65 21.20 26.43
C SER A 281 14.33 21.15 25.64
N ALA A 282 14.32 20.54 24.46
CA ALA A 282 13.12 20.43 23.62
C ALA A 282 12.23 19.23 24.00
N SER A 283 10.92 19.36 23.78
CA SER A 283 9.99 18.29 24.10
C SER A 283 10.27 17.01 23.29
N PRO A 284 9.97 15.80 23.80
CA PRO A 284 10.13 14.56 23.04
C PRO A 284 9.42 14.58 21.68
N ALA A 285 8.29 15.30 21.58
CA ALA A 285 7.54 15.45 20.35
C ALA A 285 8.23 16.38 19.34
N ASP A 286 8.94 17.41 19.80
CA ASP A 286 9.71 18.31 18.93
C ASP A 286 10.94 17.60 18.37
N ARG A 287 11.69 16.89 19.24
CA ARG A 287 12.82 16.05 18.83
C ARG A 287 12.41 14.96 17.84
N LYS A 288 11.22 14.36 18.01
CA LYS A 288 10.66 13.40 17.06
C LYS A 288 10.33 14.08 15.72
N ALA A 289 9.70 15.25 15.73
CA ALA A 289 9.37 15.98 14.52
C ALA A 289 10.63 16.40 13.74
N TYR A 290 11.68 16.82 14.43
CA TYR A 290 12.96 17.17 13.82
C TYR A 290 13.59 15.95 13.12
N ARG A 291 13.70 14.82 13.82
CA ARG A 291 14.24 13.57 13.24
C ARG A 291 13.48 13.11 12.00
N ILE A 292 12.14 13.18 12.04
CA ILE A 292 11.31 12.84 10.88
C ILE A 292 11.61 13.75 9.69
N TYR A 293 11.80 15.05 9.91
CA TYR A 293 12.12 15.98 8.83
C TYR A 293 13.52 15.73 8.25
N ALA A 294 14.52 15.51 9.12
CA ALA A 294 15.89 15.17 8.72
C ALA A 294 15.95 13.86 7.91
N GLU A 295 15.27 12.82 8.38
CA GLU A 295 15.21 11.51 7.70
C GLU A 295 14.58 11.63 6.30
N ARG A 296 13.49 12.41 6.17
CA ARG A 296 12.86 12.66 4.88
C ARG A 296 13.77 13.41 3.92
N LEU A 297 14.54 14.38 4.41
CA LEU A 297 15.52 15.11 3.59
C LEU A 297 16.64 14.19 3.10
N ASN A 298 17.21 13.39 4.00
CA ASN A 298 18.27 12.42 3.67
C ASN A 298 17.81 11.38 2.65
N ASN A 299 16.58 10.87 2.77
CA ASN A 299 16.02 9.89 1.84
C ASN A 299 15.66 10.48 0.46
N THR A 300 15.67 11.81 0.32
CA THR A 300 15.35 12.50 -0.95
C THR A 300 16.62 13.00 -1.66
N ALA A 301 17.74 13.10 -0.95
CA ALA A 301 19.04 13.36 -1.57
C ALA A 301 19.53 12.08 -2.29
N PRO A 302 20.09 12.17 -3.52
CA PRO A 302 20.86 11.06 -4.06
C PRO A 302 22.02 10.77 -3.10
N VAL A 303 22.23 9.50 -2.76
CA VAL A 303 23.37 9.04 -1.96
C VAL A 303 24.64 9.55 -2.66
N LEU A 304 25.25 10.59 -2.10
CA LEU A 304 26.57 11.05 -2.54
C LEU A 304 27.56 9.98 -2.07
N ASP A 305 28.07 9.25 -3.05
CA ASP A 305 29.14 8.27 -2.90
C ASP A 305 30.40 9.01 -2.38
N HIS A 306 30.63 8.95 -1.08
CA HIS A 306 31.86 9.44 -0.48
C HIS A 306 32.96 8.39 -0.73
N ARG A 307 33.81 8.70 -1.71
CA ARG A 307 35.14 8.08 -1.89
C ARG A 307 36.02 8.26 -0.66
#